data_AF-A0A967F2Y2-F1
#
_entry.id   AF-A0A967F2Y2-F1
#
_cell.length_a   1.000
_cell.length_b   1.000
_cell.length_c   1.000
_cell.angle_alpha   90.00
_cell.angle_beta   90.00
_cell.angle_gamma   90.00
#
_symmetry.space_group_name_H-M   'P 1'
#
loop_
_entity.id
_entity.type
_entity.pdbx_description
1 polymer ?
#
loop_
_entity_poly.entity_id
_entity_poly.type
_entity_poly.pdbx_seq_one_letter_code
_entity_poly.pdbx_strand_id
1 'polypeptide(L)' 'MGSGDWRWLREWAVKIGGTAYMLFLFAFVASHPRPGSMESLIHALPLAAVPALIGTLAVLGIMLYLRRRQ' A
#
# COMPACT_ATOMS: atom_id res chain seq x y z
N MET A 1 -0.44 -3.39 24.48
CA MET A 1 0.02 -4.04 23.22
C MET A 1 1.35 -4.68 23.52
N GLY A 2 1.44 -6.02 23.41
CA GLY A 2 2.70 -6.72 23.66
C GLY A 2 3.72 -6.42 22.56
N SER A 3 5.02 -6.60 22.85
CA SER A 3 6.10 -6.45 21.86
C SER A 3 5.89 -7.31 20.60
N GLY A 4 5.18 -8.44 20.73
CA GLY A 4 4.79 -9.30 19.60
C GLY A 4 3.75 -8.67 18.65
N ASP A 5 2.83 -7.84 19.16
CA ASP A 5 1.79 -7.20 18.33
C ASP A 5 2.39 -6.13 17.43
N TRP A 6 3.35 -5.38 17.94
CA TRP A 6 4.06 -4.37 17.17
C TRP A 6 4.91 -4.99 16.06
N ARG A 7 5.61 -6.10 16.36
CA ARG A 7 6.41 -6.82 15.36
C ARG A 7 5.53 -7.38 14.24
N TRP A 8 4.39 -7.98 14.60
CA TRP A 8 3.41 -8.49 13.64
C TRP A 8 2.82 -7.36 12.78
N LEU A 9 2.43 -6.24 13.39
CA LEU A 9 1.91 -5.08 12.66
C LEU A 9 2.91 -4.54 11.64
N ARG A 10 4.17 -4.38 12.06
CA ARG A 10 5.23 -3.88 11.17
C ARG A 10 5.49 -4.81 10.00
N GLU A 11 5.52 -6.12 10.24
CA GLU A 11 5.71 -7.12 9.18
C GLU A 11 4.58 -7.04 8.14
N TRP A 12 3.32 -7.00 8.59
CA TRP A 12 2.18 -6.90 7.69
C TRP A 12 2.08 -5.54 7.00
N ALA A 13 2.43 -4.45 7.69
CA ALA A 13 2.43 -3.12 7.11
C ALA A 13 3.39 -3.01 5.92
N VAL A 14 4.58 -3.62 6.00
CA VAL A 14 5.54 -3.63 4.87
C VAL A 14 5.01 -4.45 3.71
N LYS A 15 4.46 -5.64 3.97
CA LYS A 15 3.91 -6.52 2.91
C LYS A 15 2.72 -5.88 2.19
N ILE A 16 1.76 -5.37 2.95
CA ILE A 16 0.56 -4.73 2.42
C ILE A 16 0.92 -3.41 1.73
N GLY A 17 1.76 -2.58 2.37
CA GLY A 17 2.22 -1.31 1.81
C GLY A 17 2.93 -1.47 0.48
N GLY A 18 3.88 -2.40 0.39
CA GLY A 18 4.58 -2.67 -0.87
C GLY A 18 3.64 -3.16 -1.97
N THR A 19 2.71 -4.06 -1.63
CA THR A 19 1.74 -4.59 -2.59
C THR A 19 0.78 -3.50 -3.07
N ALA A 20 0.20 -2.73 -2.15
CA ALA A 20 -0.71 -1.63 -2.47
C ALA A 20 -0.01 -0.58 -3.33
N TYR A 21 1.23 -0.22 -2.99
CA TYR A 21 2.02 0.73 -3.77
C TYR A 21 2.27 0.24 -5.20
N MET A 22 2.67 -1.02 -5.37
CA MET A 22 2.85 -1.61 -6.71
C MET A 22 1.54 -1.60 -7.51
N LEU A 23 0.42 -1.98 -6.91
CA LEU A 23 -0.89 -2.00 -7.59
C LEU A 23 -1.29 -0.62 -8.08
N PHE A 24 -1.20 0.40 -7.21
CA PHE A 24 -1.52 1.77 -7.60
C PHE A 24 -0.51 2.33 -8.62
N LEU A 25 0.77 2.01 -8.47
CA LEU A 25 1.80 2.42 -9.43
C LEU A 25 1.49 1.86 -10.82
N PHE A 26 1.20 0.56 -10.94
CA PHE A 26 0.84 -0.04 -12.22
C PHE A 26 -0.47 0.51 -12.78
N ALA A 27 -1.47 0.76 -11.93
CA ALA A 27 -2.73 1.38 -12.36
C ALA A 27 -2.49 2.78 -12.95
N PHE A 28 -1.68 3.61 -12.29
CA PHE A 28 -1.36 4.95 -12.79
C PHE A 28 -0.52 4.92 -14.06
N VAL A 29 0.48 4.05 -14.14
CA VAL A 29 1.29 3.87 -15.36
C VAL A 29 0.42 3.41 -16.53
N ALA A 30 -0.47 2.44 -16.31
CA ALA A 30 -1.38 1.94 -17.34
C ALA A 30 -2.41 2.98 -17.80
N SER A 31 -2.81 3.90 -16.91
CA SER A 31 -3.73 5.00 -17.25
C SER A 31 -3.09 6.15 -18.02
N HIS A 32 -1.76 6.16 -18.16
CA HIS A 32 -1.06 7.29 -18.76
C HIS A 32 -1.13 7.25 -20.30
N PRO A 33 -1.23 8.40 -20.99
CA PRO A 33 -1.38 8.45 -22.46
C PRO A 33 -0.23 7.82 -23.24
N ARG A 34 0.95 7.66 -22.61
CA ARG A 34 2.14 7.00 -23.15
C ARG A 34 2.62 5.95 -22.16
N PRO A 35 1.96 4.78 -22.08
CA PRO A 35 2.35 3.74 -21.14
C PRO A 35 3.74 3.20 -21.51
N GLY A 36 4.62 3.03 -20.51
CA GLY A 36 5.98 2.53 -20.70
C GLY A 36 7.05 3.62 -20.93
N SER A 37 6.69 4.90 -20.96
CA SER A 37 7.67 5.99 -20.98
C SER A 37 8.21 6.28 -19.56
N MET A 38 9.45 6.75 -19.47
CA MET A 38 10.05 7.21 -18.20
C MET A 38 9.20 8.31 -17.54
N GLU A 39 8.57 9.18 -18.33
CA GLU A 39 7.66 10.23 -17.86
C GLU A 39 6.44 9.66 -17.13
N SER A 40 5.84 8.58 -17.65
CA SER A 40 4.71 7.92 -17.01
C SER A 40 5.04 7.37 -15.63
N LEU A 41 6.26 6.83 -15.47
CA LEU A 41 6.73 6.28 -14.22
C LEU A 41 7.03 7.38 -13.20
N ILE A 42 7.73 8.44 -13.62
CA ILE A 42 8.04 9.60 -12.78
C ILE A 42 6.75 10.25 -12.26
N HIS A 43 5.72 10.33 -13.11
CA HIS A 43 4.45 10.92 -12.71
C HIS A 43 3.64 10.01 -11.77
N ALA A 44 3.67 8.69 -12.00
CA ALA A 44 2.93 7.70 -11.22
C ALA A 44 3.51 7.41 -9.83
N LEU A 45 4.84 7.49 -9.67
CA LEU A 45 5.55 7.25 -8.40
C LEU A 45 4.98 8.05 -7.20
N PRO A 46 4.85 9.38 -7.27
CA PRO A 46 4.28 10.16 -6.17
C PRO A 46 2.76 9.97 -6.05
N LEU A 47 2.06 9.79 -7.17
CA LEU A 47 0.60 9.62 -7.19
C LEU A 47 0.15 8.31 -6.52
N ALA A 48 0.94 7.24 -6.64
CA ALA A 48 0.66 5.95 -6.04
C ALA A 48 0.76 5.96 -4.51
N ALA A 49 1.55 6.87 -3.93
CA ALA A 49 1.88 6.85 -2.51
C ALA A 49 0.66 7.09 -1.60
N VAL A 50 -0.15 8.10 -1.90
CA VAL A 50 -1.33 8.47 -1.10
C VAL A 50 -2.39 7.36 -1.06
N PRO A 51 -2.90 6.85 -2.20
CA PRO A 51 -3.89 5.78 -2.17
C PRO A 51 -3.34 4.47 -1.61
N ALA A 52 -2.05 4.16 -1.84
CA ALA A 52 -1.41 3.01 -1.22
C ALA A 52 -1.35 3.12 0.30
N LEU A 53 -1.03 4.30 0.84
CA LEU A 53 -1.01 4.55 2.28
C LEU A 53 -2.42 4.39 2.88
N ILE A 54 -3.43 4.99 2.26
CA ILE A 54 -4.83 4.89 2.72
C ILE A 54 -5.29 3.43 2.70
N GLY A 55 -5.05 2.70 1.60
CA GLY A 55 -5.41 1.28 1.48
C GLY A 55 -4.71 0.42 2.53
N THR A 56 -3.42 0.68 2.77
CA THR A 56 -2.64 -0.04 3.79
C THR A 56 -3.19 0.18 5.19
N LEU A 57 -3.47 1.43 5.57
CA LEU A 57 -4.05 1.76 6.87
C LEU A 57 -5.44 1.14 7.06
N ALA A 58 -6.27 1.15 6.02
CA ALA A 58 -7.59 0.54 6.06
C ALA A 58 -7.50 -0.98 6.31
N VAL A 59 -6.65 -1.69 5.56
CA VAL A 59 -6.46 -3.14 5.72
C VAL A 59 -5.88 -3.47 7.09
N LEU A 60 -4.84 -2.76 7.54
CA LEU A 60 -4.28 -2.95 8.87
C LEU A 60 -5.31 -2.69 9.98
N GLY A 61 -6.14 -1.66 9.83
CA GLY A 61 -7.24 -1.35 10.74
C GLY A 61 -8.25 -2.50 10.83
N ILE A 62 -8.66 -3.07 9.68
CA ILE A 62 -9.57 -4.22 9.62
C ILE A 62 -8.92 -5.44 10.28
N MET A 63 -7.66 -5.74 9.95
CA MET A 63 -6.95 -6.88 10.54
C MET A 63 -6.82 -6.75 12.06
N LEU A 64 -6.53 -5.55 12.58
CA LEU A 64 -6.50 -5.29 14.00
C LEU A 64 -7.87 -5.43 14.66
N TYR A 65 -8.91 -4.94 13.99
CA TYR A 65 -10.28 -5.07 14.48
C TYR A 65 -10.70 -6.53 14.59
N LEU A 66 -10.44 -7.34 13.56
CA LEU A 66 -10.74 -8.77 13.56
C LEU A 66 -9.92 -9.52 14.60
N ARG A 67 -8.64 -9.20 14.75
CA ARG A 67 -7.76 -9.84 15.74
C ARG A 67 -8.13 -9.53 17.18
N ARG A 68 -8.79 -8.39 17.45
CA ARG A 68 -9.32 -8.05 18.78
C ARG A 68 -10.68 -8.69 19.07
N ARG A 69 -11.37 -9.18 18.04
CA ARG A 69 -12.68 -9.84 18.13
C ARG A 69 -12.57 -11.36 18.33
N GLN A 70 -11.43 -11.94 17.96
CA GLN A 70 -11.05 -13.33 18.25
C GLN A 70 -10.37 -13.44 19.61
#